data_AF-A0A967TI41-F1
#
_entry.id   AF-A0A967TI41-F1
#
_cell.length_a   1.000
_cell.length_b   1.000
_cell.length_c   1.000
_cell.angle_alpha   90.00
_cell.angle_beta   90.00
_cell.angle_gamma   90.00
#
_symmetry.space_group_name_H-M   'P 1'
#
loop_
_entity.id
_entity.type
_entity.pdbx_description
1 polymer ?
#
loop_
_entity_poly.entity_id
_entity_poly.type
_entity_poly.pdbx_seq_one_letter_code
_entity_poly.pdbx_strand_id
1 'polypeptide(L)'
;LRIEPGTRLSVRVSVAQRAIELEPVVVTVLSDEAWRTRSRGTRINEILREEIQAGSDRHQSLSDLLLEHVPGMRVREQVTRPGQNPCLEFRAPKTIQAPLRCHYPLIYLDGLRIHDPGFLLATMSLDEIHRLEVLAPSEAGARYGTGSGWGVLRIDTRIGPELDVSEETRPADGFYPWELETESHPAKRAFAAGLLGNSVGLGLSYLLARRCMGLEDLAYETFSTARCSGWATAGAHAAVVSLPVLGASLGARLGGRTALSRG
;
A
#
# COMPACT_ATOMS: atom_id res chain seq x y z
N LEU A 1 34.42 21.55 -13.13
CA LEU A 1 33.57 22.68 -13.57
C LEU A 1 32.16 22.14 -13.73
N ARG A 2 31.17 22.65 -12.99
CA ARG A 2 29.77 22.17 -13.05
C ARG A 2 28.99 23.15 -13.92
N ILE A 3 28.35 22.66 -14.98
CA ILE A 3 27.61 23.48 -15.95
C ILE A 3 26.15 23.08 -15.86
N GLU A 4 25.26 24.05 -15.69
CA GLU A 4 23.82 23.81 -15.57
C GLU A 4 23.16 23.63 -16.95
N PRO A 5 22.04 22.89 -17.03
CA PRO A 5 21.28 22.73 -18.26
C PRO A 5 20.89 24.08 -18.88
N GLY A 6 21.05 24.22 -20.21
CA GLY A 6 20.73 25.46 -20.93
C GLY A 6 21.86 26.50 -20.97
N THR A 7 22.96 26.28 -20.26
CA THR A 7 24.11 27.19 -20.31
C THR A 7 24.95 26.94 -21.56
N ARG A 8 25.11 27.96 -22.43
CA ARG A 8 26.06 27.87 -23.54
C ARG A 8 27.49 28.03 -23.02
N LEU A 9 28.28 26.97 -23.15
CA LEU A 9 29.72 27.04 -22.88
C LEU A 9 30.47 27.35 -24.20
N SER A 10 31.28 28.41 -24.20
CA SER A 10 32.20 28.71 -25.29
C SER A 10 33.64 28.44 -24.84
N VAL A 11 34.29 27.46 -25.46
CA VAL A 11 35.72 27.17 -25.22
C VAL A 11 36.54 27.85 -26.30
N ARG A 12 37.47 28.72 -25.90
CA ARG A 12 38.40 29.37 -26.83
C ARG A 12 39.66 28.52 -26.92
N VAL A 13 39.82 27.81 -28.04
CA VAL A 13 41.00 26.99 -28.30
C VAL A 13 42.01 27.84 -29.08
N SER A 14 43.17 28.09 -28.48
CA SER A 14 44.30 28.73 -29.15
C SER A 14 45.28 27.65 -29.63
N VAL A 15 45.57 27.64 -30.92
CA VAL A 15 46.51 26.67 -31.53
C VAL A 15 47.93 27.20 -31.35
N ALA A 16 48.75 26.48 -30.57
CA ALA A 16 50.19 26.75 -30.48
C ALA A 16 50.93 25.98 -31.58
N GLN A 17 51.95 26.59 -32.20
CA GLN A 17 52.75 25.98 -33.29
C GLN A 17 53.69 24.85 -32.83
N ARG A 18 53.63 24.43 -31.57
CA ARG A 18 54.41 23.32 -31.01
C ARG A 18 53.44 22.24 -30.57
N ALA A 19 53.76 20.98 -30.87
CA ALA A 19 52.99 19.84 -30.38
C ALA A 19 53.11 19.80 -28.84
N ILE A 20 52.00 20.05 -28.16
CA ILE A 20 51.88 19.87 -26.72
C ILE A 20 50.98 18.64 -26.56
N GLU A 21 51.49 17.61 -25.88
CA GLU A 21 50.69 16.45 -25.51
C GLU A 21 49.70 16.91 -24.44
N LEU A 22 48.42 17.00 -24.81
CA LEU A 22 47.35 17.41 -23.90
C LEU A 22 46.78 16.19 -23.21
N GLU A 23 46.67 16.27 -21.88
CA GLU A 23 46.01 15.26 -21.07
C GLU A 23 44.51 15.19 -21.45
N PRO A 24 43.93 13.99 -21.65
CA PRO A 24 42.58 13.85 -22.17
C PRO A 24 41.55 14.43 -21.20
N VAL A 25 40.71 15.35 -21.70
CA VAL A 25 39.59 15.90 -20.96
C VAL A 25 38.42 14.91 -21.00
N VAL A 26 38.17 14.21 -19.89
CA VAL A 26 37.01 13.31 -19.75
C VAL A 26 35.79 14.12 -19.34
N VAL A 27 34.79 14.20 -20.22
CA VAL A 27 33.50 14.83 -19.92
C VAL A 27 32.50 13.74 -19.54
N THR A 28 32.12 13.69 -18.27
CA THR A 28 31.06 12.79 -17.79
C THR A 28 29.75 13.58 -17.66
N VAL A 29 28.78 13.24 -18.51
CA VAL A 29 27.42 13.79 -18.42
C VAL A 29 26.57 12.85 -17.56
N LEU A 30 25.91 13.41 -16.55
CA LEU A 30 24.92 12.70 -15.74
C LEU A 30 23.56 13.33 -16.01
N SER A 31 22.60 12.51 -16.39
CA SER A 31 21.21 12.95 -16.43
C SER A 31 20.72 13.25 -15.01
N ASP A 32 19.73 14.14 -14.89
CA ASP A 32 19.08 14.44 -13.60
C ASP A 32 18.50 13.17 -12.96
N GLU A 33 18.04 12.23 -13.78
CA GLU A 33 17.58 10.92 -13.35
C GLU A 33 18.71 10.08 -12.74
N ALA A 34 19.87 9.99 -13.42
CA ALA A 34 21.05 9.30 -12.88
C ALA A 34 21.55 9.96 -11.57
N TRP A 35 21.42 11.29 -11.46
CA TRP A 35 21.74 12.02 -10.24
C TRP A 35 20.75 11.68 -9.11
N ARG A 36 19.44 11.70 -9.40
CA ARG A 36 18.39 11.31 -8.43
C ARG A 36 18.59 9.89 -7.94
N THR A 37 18.81 8.93 -8.83
CA THR A 37 19.06 7.53 -8.49
C THR A 37 20.29 7.37 -7.60
N ARG A 38 21.40 8.08 -7.85
CA ARG A 38 22.57 8.06 -6.96
C ARG A 38 22.33 8.74 -5.62
N SER A 39 21.59 9.85 -5.61
CA SER A 39 21.34 10.63 -4.39
C SER A 39 20.41 9.94 -3.38
N ARG A 40 19.65 8.92 -3.81
CA ARG A 40 18.72 8.15 -2.95
C ARG A 40 19.43 7.29 -1.89
N GLY A 41 20.73 7.00 -2.04
CA GLY A 41 21.50 6.20 -1.08
C GLY A 41 21.15 4.70 -1.03
N THR A 42 20.08 4.30 -1.72
CA THR A 42 19.59 2.92 -1.83
C THR A 42 19.30 2.58 -3.28
N ARG A 43 19.43 1.28 -3.61
CA ARG A 43 19.15 0.78 -4.96
C ARG A 43 17.67 0.44 -5.07
N ILE A 44 17.01 1.11 -6.02
CA ILE A 44 15.66 0.77 -6.49
C ILE A 44 15.84 0.11 -7.86
N ASN A 45 15.21 -1.04 -8.07
CA ASN A 45 15.16 -1.64 -9.40
C ASN A 45 13.80 -1.29 -9.99
N GLU A 46 13.80 -0.45 -11.02
CA GLU A 46 12.61 -0.06 -11.77
C GLU A 46 12.65 -0.78 -13.11
N ILE A 47 11.50 -1.31 -13.53
CA ILE A 47 11.30 -1.94 -14.84
C ILE A 47 10.17 -1.16 -15.52
N LEU A 48 10.49 -0.50 -16.62
CA LEU A 48 9.57 0.36 -17.35
C LEU A 48 8.81 -0.41 -18.43
N ARG A 49 7.73 0.17 -18.95
CA ARG A 49 6.84 -0.51 -19.91
C ARG A 49 7.59 -1.01 -21.15
N GLU A 50 8.52 -0.23 -21.64
CA GLU A 50 9.30 -0.54 -22.84
C GLU A 50 10.14 -1.81 -22.63
N GLU A 51 10.70 -1.98 -21.43
CA GLU A 51 11.48 -3.16 -21.03
C GLU A 51 10.56 -4.38 -20.82
N ILE A 52 9.41 -4.18 -20.19
CA ILE A 52 8.38 -5.23 -20.00
C ILE A 52 7.94 -5.76 -21.38
N GLN A 53 7.66 -4.86 -22.32
CA GLN A 53 7.17 -5.22 -23.64
C GLN A 53 8.25 -5.91 -24.48
N ALA A 54 9.50 -5.45 -24.41
CA ALA A 54 10.63 -6.10 -25.09
C ALA A 54 10.90 -7.53 -24.55
N GLY A 55 10.53 -7.80 -23.30
CA GLY A 55 10.63 -9.11 -22.66
C GLY A 55 9.37 -9.98 -22.78
N SER A 56 8.24 -9.43 -23.22
CA SER A 56 6.93 -10.11 -23.12
C SER A 56 6.83 -11.39 -23.95
N ASP A 57 7.62 -11.51 -25.01
CA ASP A 57 7.70 -12.74 -25.82
C ASP A 57 8.51 -13.85 -25.13
N ARG A 58 9.39 -13.49 -24.19
CA ARG A 58 10.30 -14.40 -23.49
C ARG A 58 9.79 -14.81 -22.11
N HIS A 59 8.99 -13.96 -21.48
CA HIS A 59 8.49 -14.16 -20.12
C HIS A 59 7.02 -14.56 -20.13
N GLN A 60 6.72 -15.74 -19.58
CA GLN A 60 5.34 -16.23 -19.48
C GLN A 60 4.65 -15.72 -18.20
N SER A 61 5.43 -15.31 -17.20
CA SER A 61 4.92 -14.80 -15.93
C SER A 61 5.66 -13.55 -15.45
N LEU A 62 5.00 -12.79 -14.58
CA LEU A 62 5.60 -11.68 -13.84
C LEU A 62 6.81 -12.13 -13.01
N SER A 63 6.79 -13.36 -12.51
CA SER A 63 7.89 -13.92 -11.71
C SER A 63 9.17 -14.09 -12.54
N ASP A 64 9.05 -14.51 -13.80
CA ASP A 64 10.18 -14.69 -14.71
C ASP A 64 10.84 -13.36 -15.09
N LEU A 65 10.01 -12.34 -15.34
CA LEU A 65 10.47 -11.00 -15.63
C LEU A 65 11.29 -10.43 -14.46
N LEU A 66 10.78 -10.59 -13.23
CA LEU A 66 11.44 -10.12 -12.01
C LEU A 66 12.74 -10.87 -11.73
N LEU A 67 12.83 -12.17 -12.07
CA LEU A 67 14.07 -12.95 -11.97
C LEU A 67 15.17 -12.41 -12.89
N GLU A 68 14.83 -12.04 -14.13
CA GLU A 68 15.80 -11.52 -15.10
C GLU A 68 16.31 -10.12 -14.70
N HIS A 69 15.42 -9.25 -14.22
CA HIS A 69 15.72 -7.83 -14.04
C HIS A 69 16.10 -7.42 -12.61
N VAL A 70 15.75 -8.22 -11.59
CA VAL A 70 15.92 -7.82 -10.18
C VAL A 70 16.95 -8.70 -9.47
N PRO A 71 18.18 -8.20 -9.25
CA PRO A 71 19.22 -8.98 -8.59
C PRO A 71 18.86 -9.37 -7.16
N GLY A 72 18.95 -10.66 -6.86
CA GLY A 72 18.62 -11.21 -5.54
C GLY A 72 17.16 -11.61 -5.38
N MET A 73 16.36 -11.48 -6.44
CA MET A 73 15.07 -12.13 -6.55
C MET A 73 15.26 -13.62 -6.84
N ARG A 74 14.37 -14.45 -6.29
CA ARG A 74 14.34 -15.90 -6.50
C ARG A 74 12.90 -16.37 -6.58
N VAL A 75 12.64 -17.36 -7.41
CA VAL A 75 11.36 -18.07 -7.43
C VAL A 75 11.60 -19.47 -6.93
N ARG A 76 10.83 -19.88 -5.94
CA ARG A 76 10.75 -21.25 -5.47
C ARG A 76 9.49 -21.85 -6.06
N GLU A 77 9.66 -22.66 -7.10
CA GLU A 77 8.57 -23.47 -7.62
C GLU A 77 8.16 -24.49 -6.56
N GLN A 78 6.89 -24.48 -6.16
CA GLN A 78 6.34 -25.54 -5.33
C GLN A 78 6.01 -26.71 -6.26
N VAL A 79 7.04 -27.52 -6.56
CA VAL A 79 7.09 -28.55 -7.61
C VAL A 79 6.05 -29.68 -7.46
N THR A 80 5.17 -29.62 -6.46
CA THR A 80 4.34 -30.78 -6.09
C THR A 80 2.98 -30.82 -6.76
N ARG A 81 2.41 -29.70 -7.26
CA ARG A 81 1.09 -29.71 -7.92
C ARG A 81 0.94 -28.60 -8.99
N PRO A 82 0.39 -28.90 -10.17
CA PRO A 82 -0.05 -27.88 -11.13
C PRO A 82 -1.07 -26.93 -10.47
N GLY A 83 -0.97 -25.63 -10.76
CA GLY A 83 -1.85 -24.59 -10.19
C GLY A 83 -1.45 -24.08 -8.81
N GLN A 84 -0.25 -24.38 -8.31
CA GLN A 84 0.27 -23.71 -7.13
C GLN A 84 0.91 -22.36 -7.47
N ASN A 85 0.60 -21.38 -6.64
CA ASN A 85 1.10 -20.02 -6.78
C ASN A 85 2.65 -19.97 -6.63
N PRO A 86 3.36 -19.22 -7.48
CA PRO A 86 4.81 -19.12 -7.43
C PRO A 86 5.26 -18.43 -6.14
N CYS A 87 6.29 -18.97 -5.48
CA CYS A 87 6.87 -18.33 -4.30
C CYS A 87 8.03 -17.42 -4.72
N LEU A 88 7.77 -16.11 -4.77
CA LEU A 88 8.76 -15.09 -5.08
C LEU A 88 9.39 -14.55 -3.80
N GLU A 89 10.72 -14.64 -3.69
CA GLU A 89 11.48 -14.22 -2.52
C GLU A 89 12.59 -13.25 -2.89
N PHE A 90 12.70 -12.15 -2.14
CA PHE A 90 13.74 -11.16 -2.35
C PHE A 90 14.74 -11.17 -1.19
N ARG A 91 15.97 -11.62 -1.48
CA ARG A 91 17.06 -11.74 -0.49
C ARG A 91 16.66 -12.47 0.81
N ALA A 92 15.73 -13.43 0.72
CA ALA A 92 15.28 -14.18 1.87
C ALA A 92 16.43 -14.98 2.54
N PRO A 93 16.45 -15.08 3.88
CA PRO A 93 17.48 -15.78 4.62
C PRO A 93 17.40 -17.28 4.35
N LYS A 94 18.56 -17.88 4.07
CA LYS A 94 18.70 -19.34 4.01
C LYS A 94 18.84 -19.85 5.45
N THR A 95 17.75 -20.12 6.15
CA THR A 95 17.80 -20.80 7.45
C THR A 95 17.30 -22.23 7.35
N ILE A 96 17.92 -23.11 8.14
CA ILE A 96 17.65 -24.55 8.22
C ILE A 96 16.20 -24.83 8.65
N GLN A 97 15.55 -23.88 9.33
CA GLN A 97 14.19 -23.99 9.86
C GLN A 97 13.11 -23.25 9.04
N ALA A 98 13.46 -22.50 7.99
CA ALA A 98 12.50 -21.72 7.19
C ALA A 98 11.93 -22.35 5.89
N PRO A 99 12.19 -23.62 5.49
CA PRO A 99 11.70 -24.08 4.19
C PRO A 99 10.16 -24.13 4.11
N LEU A 100 9.43 -23.97 5.22
CA LEU A 100 7.99 -24.15 5.29
C LEU A 100 7.14 -22.96 4.82
N ARG A 101 7.67 -21.72 4.78
CA ARG A 101 6.87 -20.54 4.40
C ARG A 101 7.55 -19.74 3.30
N CYS A 102 6.76 -19.17 2.42
CA CYS A 102 7.26 -18.26 1.38
C CYS A 102 7.45 -16.87 1.98
N HIS A 103 8.62 -16.28 1.79
CA HIS A 103 8.93 -14.92 2.23
C HIS A 103 8.73 -13.92 1.09
N TYR A 104 7.47 -13.67 0.75
CA TYR A 104 7.12 -12.66 -0.25
C TYR A 104 7.56 -11.26 0.18
N PRO A 105 8.06 -10.42 -0.74
CA PRO A 105 8.05 -8.98 -0.52
C PRO A 105 6.60 -8.51 -0.34
N LEU A 106 6.40 -7.37 0.33
CA LEU A 106 5.09 -6.75 0.33
C LEU A 106 4.74 -6.30 -1.09
N ILE A 107 3.59 -6.71 -1.60
CA ILE A 107 3.15 -6.32 -2.95
C ILE A 107 2.08 -5.22 -2.85
N TYR A 108 2.29 -4.15 -3.61
CA TYR A 108 1.32 -3.09 -3.83
C TYR A 108 0.94 -3.05 -5.31
N LEU A 109 -0.35 -2.99 -5.60
CA LEU A 109 -0.92 -2.79 -6.93
C LEU A 109 -1.65 -1.44 -6.93
N ASP A 110 -1.19 -0.48 -7.71
CA ASP A 110 -1.75 0.89 -7.78
C ASP A 110 -1.92 1.55 -6.40
N GLY A 111 -0.97 1.30 -5.50
CA GLY A 111 -0.98 1.80 -4.13
C GLY A 111 -1.83 0.99 -3.14
N LEU A 112 -2.55 -0.05 -3.59
CA LEU A 112 -3.30 -0.96 -2.74
C LEU A 112 -2.47 -2.17 -2.35
N ARG A 113 -2.46 -2.52 -1.06
CA ARG A 113 -1.74 -3.69 -0.57
C ARG A 113 -2.46 -4.98 -0.98
N ILE A 114 -1.70 -5.90 -1.55
CA ILE A 114 -2.19 -7.23 -1.92
C ILE A 114 -1.95 -8.22 -0.79
N HIS A 115 -2.99 -8.97 -0.43
CA HIS A 115 -2.95 -9.96 0.66
C HIS A 115 -2.61 -11.38 0.19
N ASP A 116 -2.91 -11.72 -1.07
CA ASP A 116 -2.50 -12.95 -1.72
C ASP A 116 -1.50 -12.66 -2.86
N PRO A 117 -0.21 -12.48 -2.52
CA PRO A 117 0.81 -12.15 -3.51
C PRO A 117 1.01 -13.28 -4.54
N GLY A 118 0.83 -14.53 -4.11
CA GLY A 118 1.04 -15.68 -4.97
C GLY A 118 0.02 -15.74 -6.10
N PHE A 119 -1.26 -15.48 -5.80
CA PHE A 119 -2.31 -15.46 -6.82
C PHE A 119 -2.04 -14.37 -7.85
N LEU A 120 -1.73 -13.15 -7.41
CA LEU A 120 -1.42 -12.04 -8.31
C LEU A 120 -0.25 -12.37 -9.24
N LEU A 121 0.85 -12.90 -8.70
CA LEU A 121 2.04 -13.28 -9.49
C LEU A 121 1.75 -14.37 -10.52
N ALA A 122 0.72 -15.21 -10.29
CA ALA A 122 0.31 -16.28 -11.20
C ALA A 122 -0.68 -15.80 -12.28
N THR A 123 -1.54 -14.83 -11.97
CA THR A 123 -2.66 -14.45 -12.85
C THR A 123 -2.49 -13.12 -13.57
N MET A 124 -1.62 -12.23 -13.07
CA MET A 124 -1.45 -10.91 -13.64
C MET A 124 -0.75 -10.99 -15.00
N SER A 125 -1.38 -10.41 -16.02
CA SER A 125 -0.79 -10.32 -17.36
C SER A 125 0.29 -9.24 -17.40
N LEU A 126 1.38 -9.49 -18.12
CA LEU A 126 2.42 -8.49 -18.36
C LEU A 126 1.88 -7.28 -19.14
N ASP A 127 0.83 -7.44 -19.94
CA ASP A 127 0.23 -6.36 -20.74
C ASP A 127 -0.52 -5.31 -19.92
N GLU A 128 -0.98 -5.69 -18.74
CA GLU A 128 -1.69 -4.81 -17.81
C GLU A 128 -0.74 -3.96 -16.98
N ILE A 129 0.56 -4.25 -17.03
CA ILE A 129 1.57 -3.59 -16.19
C ILE A 129 2.20 -2.42 -16.96
N HIS A 130 2.17 -1.24 -16.34
CA HIS A 130 2.87 -0.06 -16.82
C HIS A 130 4.28 0.05 -16.22
N ARG A 131 4.41 -0.21 -14.92
CA ARG A 131 5.70 -0.11 -14.23
C ARG A 131 5.80 -1.11 -13.08
N LEU A 132 7.01 -1.64 -12.89
CA LEU A 132 7.38 -2.40 -11.70
C LEU A 132 8.50 -1.67 -10.95
N GLU A 133 8.41 -1.62 -9.63
CA GLU A 133 9.47 -1.08 -8.79
C GLU A 133 9.72 -2.03 -7.62
N VAL A 134 10.96 -2.45 -7.45
CA VAL A 134 11.39 -3.27 -6.31
C VAL A 134 12.29 -2.47 -5.39
N LEU A 135 11.85 -2.33 -4.14
CA LEU A 135 12.53 -1.63 -3.07
C LEU A 135 13.28 -2.60 -2.17
N ALA A 136 14.52 -2.26 -1.85
CA ALA A 136 15.33 -2.94 -0.85
C ALA A 136 14.64 -2.96 0.53
N PRO A 137 14.82 -4.02 1.35
CA PRO A 137 14.21 -4.09 2.68
C PRO A 137 14.44 -2.86 3.57
N SER A 138 15.64 -2.26 3.51
CA SER A 138 15.98 -1.06 4.27
C SER A 138 15.13 0.15 3.87
N GLU A 139 14.92 0.36 2.57
CA GLU A 139 14.12 1.46 2.05
C GLU A 139 12.62 1.19 2.19
N ALA A 140 12.22 -0.06 1.96
CA ALA A 140 10.85 -0.51 2.13
C ALA A 140 10.39 -0.30 3.59
N GLY A 141 11.25 -0.61 4.57
CA GLY A 141 10.99 -0.36 6.00
C GLY A 141 10.74 1.11 6.31
N ALA A 142 11.51 2.02 5.70
CA ALA A 142 11.33 3.46 5.89
C ALA A 142 10.03 3.99 5.26
N ARG A 143 9.62 3.47 4.09
CA ARG A 143 8.45 3.97 3.35
C ARG A 143 7.11 3.31 3.73
N TYR A 144 7.13 2.01 4.03
CA TYR A 144 5.93 1.19 4.20
C TYR A 144 5.78 0.60 5.61
N GLY A 145 6.78 0.78 6.48
CA GLY A 145 6.71 0.41 7.90
C GLY A 145 6.80 -1.09 8.15
N THR A 146 6.11 -1.55 9.19
CA THR A 146 6.23 -2.93 9.69
C THR A 146 5.69 -3.95 8.68
N GLY A 147 6.48 -5.00 8.40
CA GLY A 147 6.10 -6.09 7.48
C GLY A 147 6.81 -6.06 6.13
N SER A 148 7.50 -4.96 5.79
CA SER A 148 8.30 -4.83 4.57
C SER A 148 9.73 -5.38 4.70
N GLY A 149 9.96 -6.26 5.68
CA GLY A 149 11.29 -6.80 5.99
C GLY A 149 11.92 -7.62 4.87
N TRP A 150 11.13 -8.02 3.88
CA TRP A 150 11.55 -8.72 2.67
C TRP A 150 11.52 -7.84 1.42
N GLY A 151 11.43 -6.52 1.59
CA GLY A 151 11.29 -5.55 0.50
C GLY A 151 9.84 -5.29 0.11
N VAL A 152 9.67 -4.43 -0.90
CA VAL A 152 8.37 -4.09 -1.49
C VAL A 152 8.47 -4.22 -3.01
N LEU A 153 7.46 -4.84 -3.61
CA LEU A 153 7.19 -4.81 -5.05
C LEU A 153 5.98 -3.90 -5.27
N ARG A 154 6.20 -2.77 -5.95
CA ARG A 154 5.13 -1.90 -6.41
C ARG A 154 4.87 -2.17 -7.88
N ILE A 155 3.59 -2.34 -8.20
CA ILE A 155 3.09 -2.61 -9.54
C ILE A 155 2.12 -1.48 -9.85
N ASP A 156 2.41 -0.71 -10.88
CA ASP A 156 1.49 0.29 -11.41
C ASP A 156 0.88 -0.27 -12.71
N THR A 157 -0.44 -0.30 -12.79
CA THR A 157 -1.17 -0.83 -13.95
C THR A 157 -1.26 0.20 -15.06
N ARG A 158 -1.51 -0.31 -16.26
CA ARG A 158 -1.79 0.50 -17.43
C ARG A 158 -3.16 1.15 -17.25
N ILE A 159 -3.16 2.47 -17.17
CA ILE A 159 -4.36 3.27 -17.31
C ILE A 159 -4.74 3.24 -18.79
N GLY A 160 -5.95 2.78 -19.10
CA GLY A 160 -6.51 2.87 -20.45
C GLY A 160 -6.61 4.33 -20.92
N PRO A 161 -6.92 4.59 -22.20
CA PRO A 161 -7.33 5.93 -22.59
C PRO A 161 -8.45 6.38 -21.64
N GLU A 162 -8.32 7.57 -21.09
CA GLU A 162 -9.34 8.18 -20.24
C GLU A 162 -10.67 8.07 -20.98
N LEU A 163 -11.57 7.24 -20.45
CA LEU A 163 -12.93 7.22 -20.96
C LEU A 163 -13.45 8.63 -20.73
N ASP A 164 -13.76 9.33 -21.81
CA ASP A 164 -14.48 10.60 -21.81
C ASP A 164 -15.89 10.32 -21.28
N VAL A 165 -15.97 10.02 -19.99
CA VAL A 165 -17.20 9.91 -19.25
C VAL A 165 -17.63 11.36 -19.11
N SER A 166 -18.52 11.79 -20.01
CA SER A 166 -19.21 13.08 -19.92
C SER A 166 -19.45 13.40 -18.45
N GLU A 167 -18.81 14.47 -18.00
CA GLU A 167 -18.75 14.97 -16.63
C GLU A 167 -20.12 15.42 -16.10
N GLU A 168 -21.21 15.07 -16.80
CA GLU A 168 -22.55 15.57 -16.60
C GLU A 168 -23.39 14.70 -15.63
N THR A 169 -22.85 13.60 -15.09
CA THR A 169 -23.60 12.77 -14.11
C THR A 169 -22.78 12.21 -12.95
N ARG A 170 -21.53 12.62 -12.77
CA ARG A 170 -20.86 12.43 -11.47
C ARG A 170 -21.02 13.72 -10.68
N PRO A 171 -21.65 13.72 -9.49
CA PRO A 171 -21.42 14.82 -8.57
C PRO A 171 -19.91 14.87 -8.35
N ALA A 172 -19.31 15.97 -8.83
CA ALA A 172 -17.89 16.23 -8.74
C ALA A 172 -17.53 16.22 -7.25
N ASP A 173 -16.62 15.32 -6.93
CA ASP A 173 -16.16 14.99 -5.58
C ASP A 173 -17.24 14.37 -4.69
N GLY A 174 -16.87 13.39 -3.88
CA GLY A 174 -17.75 12.82 -2.83
C GLY A 174 -18.13 13.82 -1.72
N PHE A 175 -18.10 15.11 -2.00
CA PHE A 175 -18.49 16.20 -1.13
C PHE A 175 -19.98 16.48 -1.29
N TYR A 176 -20.69 16.34 -0.17
CA TYR A 176 -22.04 16.86 -0.05
C TYR A 176 -22.01 18.38 -0.34
N PRO A 177 -22.82 18.91 -1.26
CA PRO A 177 -22.85 20.33 -1.61
C PRO A 177 -23.45 21.14 -0.45
N TRP A 178 -22.62 21.50 0.53
CA TRP A 178 -23.01 22.29 1.71
C TRP A 178 -23.65 23.64 1.34
N GLU A 179 -23.38 24.14 0.14
CA GLU A 179 -23.98 25.35 -0.41
C GLU A 179 -25.51 25.23 -0.64
N LEU A 180 -26.03 24.01 -0.81
CA LEU A 180 -27.46 23.75 -0.94
C LEU A 180 -28.17 23.71 0.42
N GLU A 181 -27.43 23.66 1.53
CA GLU A 181 -27.99 23.55 2.86
C GLU A 181 -28.30 24.94 3.41
N THR A 182 -29.59 25.29 3.45
CA THR A 182 -30.08 26.58 3.97
C THR A 182 -29.93 26.70 5.49
N GLU A 183 -29.69 25.59 6.20
CA GLU A 183 -29.49 25.56 7.64
C GLU A 183 -28.06 25.12 7.98
N SER A 184 -27.45 25.78 8.98
CA SER A 184 -26.16 25.34 9.52
C SER A 184 -26.29 23.93 10.10
N HIS A 185 -25.32 23.06 9.77
CA HIS A 185 -25.24 21.72 10.34
C HIS A 185 -25.27 21.78 11.89
N PRO A 186 -26.16 21.03 12.57
CA PRO A 186 -26.33 21.11 14.02
C PRO A 186 -25.24 20.32 14.77
N ALA A 187 -23.97 20.68 14.55
CA ALA A 187 -22.79 19.95 15.04
C ALA A 187 -22.83 19.68 16.55
N LYS A 188 -23.33 20.65 17.35
CA LYS A 188 -23.49 20.49 18.80
C LYS A 188 -24.49 19.39 19.16
N ARG A 189 -25.62 19.30 18.43
CA ARG A 189 -26.64 18.26 18.65
C ARG A 189 -26.14 16.91 18.19
N ALA A 190 -25.48 16.84 17.03
CA ALA A 190 -24.87 15.61 16.52
C ALA A 190 -23.83 15.06 17.51
N PHE A 191 -22.95 15.91 18.03
CA PHE A 191 -21.94 15.51 19.01
C PHE A 191 -22.56 15.04 20.33
N ALA A 192 -23.51 15.81 20.88
CA ALA A 192 -24.20 15.44 22.11
C ALA A 192 -24.98 14.11 21.97
N ALA A 193 -25.67 13.91 20.84
CA ALA A 193 -26.38 12.68 20.55
C ALA A 193 -25.43 11.49 20.34
N GLY A 194 -24.25 11.72 19.72
CA GLY A 194 -23.20 10.70 19.61
C GLY A 194 -22.64 10.27 20.96
N LEU A 195 -22.37 11.22 21.87
CA LEU A 195 -21.94 10.91 23.24
C LEU A 195 -22.98 10.10 24.02
N LEU A 196 -24.26 10.50 23.93
CA LEU A 196 -25.36 9.76 24.56
C LEU A 196 -25.48 8.35 23.97
N GLY A 197 -25.41 8.21 22.64
CA GLY A 197 -25.43 6.93 21.96
C GLY A 197 -24.27 6.01 22.36
N ASN A 198 -23.06 6.55 22.50
CA ASN A 198 -21.90 5.81 22.99
C ASN A 198 -22.11 5.32 24.43
N SER A 199 -22.64 6.19 25.30
CA SER A 199 -22.91 5.86 26.71
C SER A 199 -23.95 4.74 26.85
N VAL A 200 -25.03 4.80 26.05
CA VAL A 200 -26.04 3.73 25.98
C VAL A 200 -25.41 2.43 25.46
N GLY A 201 -24.59 2.52 24.41
CA GLY A 201 -23.86 1.36 23.87
C GLY A 201 -22.96 0.70 24.92
N LEU A 202 -22.20 1.50 25.68
CA LEU A 202 -21.37 1.02 26.79
C LEU A 202 -22.20 0.36 27.89
N GLY A 203 -23.34 0.95 28.27
CA GLY A 203 -24.24 0.37 29.26
C GLY A 203 -24.79 -0.99 28.83
N LEU A 204 -25.21 -1.12 27.57
CA LEU A 204 -25.67 -2.39 27.01
C LEU A 204 -24.53 -3.42 26.91
N SER A 205 -23.35 -3.01 26.47
CA SER A 205 -22.13 -3.84 26.47
C SER A 205 -21.83 -4.37 27.87
N TYR A 206 -21.89 -3.52 28.90
CA TYR A 206 -21.65 -3.91 30.29
C TYR A 206 -22.67 -4.93 30.79
N LEU A 207 -23.96 -4.75 30.49
CA LEU A 207 -25.01 -5.71 30.88
C LEU A 207 -24.83 -7.07 30.19
N LEU A 208 -24.46 -7.08 28.91
CA LEU A 208 -24.13 -8.30 28.17
C LEU A 208 -22.89 -8.99 28.75
N ALA A 209 -21.85 -8.22 29.05
CA ALA A 209 -20.62 -8.71 29.64
C ALA A 209 -20.86 -9.32 31.03
N ARG A 210 -21.66 -8.67 31.88
CA ARG A 210 -22.03 -9.21 33.19
C ARG A 210 -22.80 -10.53 33.08
N ARG A 211 -23.64 -10.69 32.06
CA ARG A 211 -24.46 -11.88 31.87
C ARG A 211 -23.67 -13.08 31.33
N CYS A 212 -22.78 -12.87 30.37
CA CYS A 212 -22.10 -13.98 29.68
C CYS A 212 -20.62 -14.16 30.03
N MET A 213 -19.92 -13.13 30.51
CA MET A 213 -18.47 -13.13 30.67
C MET A 213 -17.98 -13.13 32.13
N GLY A 214 -18.88 -13.05 33.11
CA GLY A 214 -18.53 -13.24 34.53
C GLY A 214 -17.50 -12.22 35.03
N LEU A 215 -17.78 -10.92 34.87
CA LEU A 215 -16.97 -9.83 35.41
C LEU A 215 -17.17 -9.70 36.93
N GLU A 216 -16.63 -10.64 37.72
CA GLU A 216 -16.74 -10.61 39.19
C GLU A 216 -15.48 -10.09 39.89
N ASP A 217 -14.30 -10.12 39.23
CA ASP A 217 -13.09 -9.48 39.76
C ASP A 217 -12.21 -8.91 38.64
N LEU A 218 -12.00 -7.60 38.64
CA LEU A 218 -11.07 -6.90 37.74
C LEU A 218 -9.59 -7.06 38.17
N ALA A 219 -9.35 -7.72 39.30
CA ALA A 219 -8.05 -7.74 39.99
C ALA A 219 -7.16 -8.95 39.64
N TYR A 220 -7.67 -9.97 38.94
CA TYR A 220 -6.87 -11.15 38.56
C TYR A 220 -7.11 -11.52 37.09
N GLU A 221 -6.01 -11.65 36.34
CA GLU A 221 -5.96 -12.05 34.93
C GLU A 221 -6.35 -13.53 34.71
N THR A 222 -7.57 -13.91 35.07
CA THR A 222 -8.14 -15.20 34.68
C THR A 222 -9.34 -14.95 33.78
N PHE A 223 -9.14 -15.25 32.49
CA PHE A 223 -10.15 -15.26 31.45
C PHE A 223 -11.43 -15.95 31.95
N SER A 224 -12.47 -15.13 32.08
CA SER A 224 -13.90 -15.41 32.00
C SER A 224 -14.31 -16.88 32.15
N THR A 225 -14.94 -17.22 33.28
CA THR A 225 -15.87 -18.35 33.28
C THR A 225 -17.03 -17.98 32.37
N ALA A 226 -17.03 -18.51 31.14
CA ALA A 226 -18.12 -18.29 30.20
C ALA A 226 -19.39 -18.89 30.80
N ARG A 227 -20.37 -18.03 31.13
CA ARG A 227 -21.68 -18.44 31.66
C ARG A 227 -22.66 -18.80 30.54
N CYS A 228 -22.32 -18.46 29.31
CA CYS A 228 -23.09 -18.71 28.11
C CYS A 228 -22.40 -19.75 27.21
N SER A 229 -23.15 -20.35 26.29
CA SER A 229 -22.60 -21.25 25.26
C SER A 229 -21.52 -20.54 24.43
N GLY A 230 -20.60 -21.30 23.82
CA GLY A 230 -19.45 -20.72 23.10
C GLY A 230 -19.83 -19.69 22.02
N TRP A 231 -20.91 -19.94 21.27
CA TRP A 231 -21.40 -18.99 20.26
C TRP A 231 -22.02 -17.73 20.88
N ALA A 232 -22.72 -17.87 22.01
CA ALA A 232 -23.32 -16.74 22.71
C ALA A 232 -22.24 -15.86 23.37
N THR A 233 -21.18 -16.47 23.88
CA THR A 233 -20.00 -15.76 24.42
C THR A 233 -19.24 -15.02 23.31
N ALA A 234 -19.00 -15.67 22.17
CA ALA A 234 -18.39 -15.01 21.01
C ALA A 234 -19.24 -13.83 20.49
N GLY A 235 -20.57 -14.01 20.43
CA GLY A 235 -21.49 -12.92 20.09
C GLY A 235 -21.46 -11.78 21.10
N ALA A 236 -21.36 -12.08 22.41
CA ALA A 236 -21.23 -11.07 23.46
C ALA A 236 -19.92 -10.27 23.34
N HIS A 237 -18.79 -10.91 23.00
CA HIS A 237 -17.53 -10.21 22.74
C HIS A 237 -17.65 -9.25 21.55
N ALA A 238 -18.20 -9.72 20.44
CA ALA A 238 -18.41 -8.88 19.26
C ALA A 238 -19.35 -7.69 19.55
N ALA A 239 -20.42 -7.93 20.30
CA ALA A 239 -21.36 -6.90 20.72
C ALA A 239 -20.69 -5.87 21.64
N VAL A 240 -19.85 -6.30 22.59
CA VAL A 240 -19.19 -5.40 23.54
C VAL A 240 -18.28 -4.39 22.85
N VAL A 241 -17.57 -4.82 21.81
CA VAL A 241 -16.68 -3.96 21.01
C VAL A 241 -17.47 -3.07 20.05
N SER A 242 -18.54 -3.58 19.45
CA SER A 242 -19.26 -2.87 18.38
C SER A 242 -20.36 -1.93 18.86
N LEU A 243 -21.08 -2.25 19.95
CA LEU A 243 -22.22 -1.47 20.43
C LEU A 243 -21.89 -0.01 20.77
N PRO A 244 -20.75 0.34 21.39
CA PRO A 244 -20.41 1.74 21.66
C PRO A 244 -20.20 2.55 20.38
N VAL A 245 -19.61 1.93 19.35
CA VAL A 245 -19.35 2.57 18.04
C VAL A 245 -20.65 2.74 17.26
N LEU A 246 -21.48 1.70 17.23
CA LEU A 246 -22.80 1.74 16.59
C LEU A 246 -23.74 2.72 17.29
N GLY A 247 -23.71 2.77 18.62
CA GLY A 247 -24.47 3.74 19.40
C GLY A 247 -24.05 5.18 19.09
N ALA A 248 -22.73 5.44 19.05
CA ALA A 248 -22.20 6.76 18.70
C ALA A 248 -22.59 7.19 17.27
N SER A 249 -22.49 6.29 16.30
CA SER A 249 -22.80 6.60 14.89
C SER A 249 -24.30 6.84 14.68
N LEU A 250 -25.17 6.02 15.28
CA LEU A 250 -26.62 6.22 15.23
C LEU A 250 -27.03 7.51 15.95
N GLY A 251 -26.44 7.79 17.11
CA GLY A 251 -26.67 9.03 17.85
C GLY A 251 -26.28 10.25 17.03
N ALA A 252 -25.07 10.27 16.46
CA ALA A 252 -24.59 11.34 15.62
C ALA A 252 -25.45 11.52 14.36
N ARG A 253 -25.85 10.43 13.71
CA ARG A 253 -26.74 10.47 12.54
C ARG A 253 -28.10 11.07 12.87
N LEU A 254 -28.72 10.67 13.98
CA LEU A 254 -30.02 11.19 14.40
C LEU A 254 -29.93 12.66 14.85
N GLY A 255 -28.87 13.02 15.57
CA GLY A 255 -28.65 14.40 16.05
C GLY A 255 -28.15 15.38 14.99
N GLY A 256 -27.61 14.87 13.87
CA GLY A 256 -27.10 15.64 12.73
C GLY A 256 -28.07 15.84 11.57
N ARG A 257 -29.29 15.27 11.64
CA ARG A 257 -30.27 15.38 10.55
C ARG A 257 -30.70 16.84 10.33
N THR A 258 -30.73 17.24 9.07
CA THR A 258 -31.30 18.49 8.56
C THR A 258 -32.47 18.18 7.62
N ALA A 259 -33.10 19.22 7.07
CA ALA A 259 -34.19 19.05 6.09
C ALA A 259 -33.75 18.28 4.84
N LEU A 260 -32.49 18.46 4.41
CA LEU A 260 -31.92 17.85 3.19
C LEU A 260 -31.09 16.60 3.47
N SER A 261 -30.50 16.44 4.67
CA SER A 261 -29.67 15.28 5.03
C SER A 261 -30.44 14.10 5.64
N ARG A 262 -31.73 13.93 5.30
CA ARG A 262 -32.50 12.72 5.67
C ARG A 262 -32.05 11.51 4.86
N GLY A 263 -30.86 11.01 5.16
CA GLY A 263 -30.41 9.65 4.88
C GLY A 263 -30.67 8.75 6.07
#